data_AF-A0A3N5M701-F1
#
_entry.id   AF-A0A3N5M701-F1
#
_cell.length_a   1.000
_cell.length_b   1.000
_cell.length_c   1.000
_cell.angle_alpha   90.00
_cell.angle_beta   90.00
_cell.angle_gamma   90.00
#
_symmetry.space_group_name_H-M   'P 1'
#
loop_
_entity.id
_entity.type
_entity.pdbx_description
1 polymer ?
#
loop_
_entity_poly.entity_id
_entity_poly.type
_entity_poly.pdbx_seq_one_letter_code
_entity_poly.pdbx_strand_id
1 'polypeptide(L)'
;IKDGKEVMKKTISVNDPLEYEGITFYQSSYGPVPNAMGSGILVLNLVSKNGQSEQIQKKIGESFTIPGTSVTGRIVNFSPALSIDPSGRASTYADQMVNPAVAIEFSDSGEKKFGGWVLKRYPNTWARPDGNRVEFIDYWGVEYTGMQVRKDPGVWIVYLGCIIMAAGLYITFFMSHKRVWVSISEEKNGVKVLIGASANRNRAAFEQKIEKLAGMLNAGQKGGK
;
A
#
# COMPACT_ATOMS: atom_id res chain seq x y z
N ILE A 1 -19.79 9.70 -8.54
CA ILE A 1 -20.57 10.85 -9.05
C ILE A 1 -21.86 10.92 -8.25
N LYS A 2 -22.23 12.10 -7.75
CA LYS A 2 -23.51 12.35 -7.06
C LYS A 2 -24.15 13.56 -7.75
N ASP A 3 -25.41 13.43 -8.16
CA ASP A 3 -26.15 14.48 -8.88
C ASP A 3 -25.41 15.02 -10.12
N GLY A 4 -24.75 14.13 -10.87
CA GLY A 4 -23.98 14.48 -12.07
C GLY A 4 -22.66 15.20 -11.81
N LYS A 5 -22.28 15.45 -10.54
CA LYS A 5 -20.98 16.05 -10.18
C LYS A 5 -20.00 15.01 -9.66
N GLU A 6 -18.74 15.16 -10.08
CA GLU A 6 -17.62 14.42 -9.52
C GLU A 6 -17.42 14.85 -8.06
N VAL A 7 -17.65 13.93 -7.13
CA VAL A 7 -17.55 14.18 -5.69
C VAL A 7 -16.19 13.81 -5.12
N MET A 8 -15.51 12.85 -5.75
CA MET A 8 -14.21 12.36 -5.34
C MET A 8 -13.56 11.61 -6.49
N LYS A 9 -12.26 11.84 -6.68
CA LYS A 9 -11.39 11.11 -7.60
C LYS A 9 -10.08 10.83 -6.90
N LYS A 10 -9.71 9.56 -6.88
CA LYS A 10 -8.47 9.08 -6.28
C LYS A 10 -7.97 7.89 -7.09
N THR A 11 -6.66 7.82 -7.29
CA THR A 11 -6.01 6.63 -7.82
C THR A 11 -5.93 5.60 -6.70
N ILE A 12 -6.62 4.47 -6.86
CA ILE A 12 -6.56 3.36 -5.90
C ILE A 12 -5.31 2.54 -6.20
N SER A 13 -4.55 2.20 -5.16
CA SER A 13 -3.44 1.26 -5.25
C SER A 13 -3.46 0.28 -4.07
N VAL A 14 -2.58 -0.71 -4.09
CA VAL A 14 -2.50 -1.72 -3.02
C VAL A 14 -2.26 -1.03 -1.67
N ASN A 15 -3.13 -1.30 -0.68
CA ASN A 15 -3.18 -0.68 0.65
C ASN A 15 -3.60 0.81 0.70
N ASP A 16 -4.01 1.40 -0.41
CA ASP A 16 -4.51 2.77 -0.46
C ASP A 16 -5.93 2.81 -1.07
N PRO A 17 -6.96 2.38 -0.32
CA PRO A 17 -8.33 2.33 -0.82
C PRO A 17 -8.95 3.72 -0.94
N LEU A 18 -10.04 3.81 -1.71
CA LEU A 18 -10.91 4.99 -1.74
C LEU A 18 -12.07 4.77 -0.79
N GLU A 19 -12.26 5.68 0.16
CA GLU A 19 -13.37 5.64 1.11
C GLU A 19 -14.32 6.81 0.87
N TYR A 20 -15.61 6.53 0.71
CA TYR A 20 -16.63 7.55 0.51
C TYR A 20 -17.98 7.10 1.11
N GLU A 21 -18.55 7.93 1.99
CA GLU A 21 -19.85 7.66 2.67
C GLU A 21 -19.98 6.25 3.28
N GLY A 22 -18.89 5.74 3.88
CA GLY A 22 -18.83 4.42 4.50
C GLY A 22 -18.71 3.25 3.52
N ILE A 23 -18.49 3.53 2.23
CA ILE A 23 -18.15 2.55 1.19
C ILE A 23 -16.64 2.64 0.94
N THR A 24 -15.98 1.50 1.00
CA THR A 24 -14.55 1.37 0.70
C THR A 24 -14.35 0.59 -0.59
N PHE A 25 -13.58 1.16 -1.51
CA PHE A 25 -13.16 0.57 -2.75
C PHE A 25 -11.72 0.08 -2.62
N TYR A 26 -11.56 -1.23 -2.68
CA TYR A 26 -10.26 -1.88 -2.65
C TYR A 26 -9.88 -2.37 -4.04
N GLN A 27 -8.60 -2.30 -4.37
CA GLN A 27 -8.04 -3.09 -5.45
C GLN A 27 -7.80 -4.52 -4.91
N SER A 28 -8.66 -5.47 -5.28
CA SER A 28 -8.60 -6.85 -4.80
C SER A 28 -7.67 -7.73 -5.62
N SER A 29 -7.56 -7.45 -6.92
CA SER A 29 -6.70 -8.19 -7.84
C SER A 29 -6.27 -7.31 -9.00
N TYR A 30 -5.22 -7.73 -9.67
CA TYR A 30 -4.80 -7.17 -10.95
C TYR A 30 -4.06 -8.25 -11.73
N GLY A 31 -3.95 -8.08 -13.03
CA GLY A 31 -3.18 -8.99 -13.86
C GLY A 31 -3.37 -8.74 -15.34
N PRO A 32 -2.68 -9.50 -16.19
CA PRO A 32 -2.90 -9.45 -17.62
C PRO A 32 -4.28 -10.03 -17.97
N VAL A 33 -5.01 -9.35 -18.85
CA VAL A 33 -6.27 -9.84 -19.42
C VAL A 33 -5.96 -11.05 -20.30
N PRO A 34 -6.60 -12.21 -20.06
CA PRO A 34 -6.43 -13.38 -20.91
C PRO A 34 -6.74 -13.06 -22.37
N ASN A 35 -5.90 -13.53 -23.30
CA ASN A 35 -6.03 -13.31 -24.75
C ASN A 35 -5.94 -11.85 -25.25
N ALA A 36 -5.82 -10.84 -24.38
CA ALA A 36 -5.66 -9.45 -24.80
C ALA A 36 -4.18 -9.05 -25.02
N MET A 37 -3.26 -9.97 -24.76
CA MET A 37 -1.83 -9.72 -24.81
C MET A 37 -1.31 -9.37 -26.21
N GLY A 38 -2.10 -9.63 -27.27
CA GLY A 38 -1.81 -9.16 -28.63
C GLY A 38 -2.45 -7.83 -29.02
N SER A 39 -3.33 -7.28 -28.18
CA SER A 39 -4.17 -6.12 -28.50
C SER A 39 -3.77 -4.82 -27.78
N GLY A 40 -2.73 -4.87 -26.96
CA GLY A 40 -2.21 -3.71 -26.25
C GLY A 40 -1.49 -2.71 -27.15
N ILE A 41 -1.11 -1.61 -26.53
CA ILE A 41 -0.39 -0.50 -27.14
C ILE A 41 1.06 -0.61 -26.74
N LEU A 42 1.94 -0.77 -27.74
CA LEU A 42 3.39 -0.74 -27.59
C LEU A 42 3.87 0.69 -27.68
N VAL A 43 4.60 1.13 -26.66
CA VAL A 43 5.29 2.41 -26.61
C VAL A 43 6.73 2.17 -27.01
N LEU A 44 7.11 2.68 -28.18
CA LEU A 44 8.46 2.56 -28.73
C LEU A 44 9.11 3.95 -28.76
N ASN A 45 10.39 4.02 -28.45
CA ASN A 45 11.20 5.22 -28.62
C ASN A 45 12.15 5.00 -29.81
N LEU A 46 12.01 5.84 -30.82
CA LEU A 46 12.82 5.81 -32.04
C LEU A 46 13.93 6.83 -31.88
N VAL A 47 15.18 6.37 -31.80
CA VAL A 47 16.34 7.27 -31.66
C VAL A 47 17.14 7.26 -32.96
N SER A 48 17.21 8.42 -33.59
CA SER A 48 18.01 8.66 -34.78
C SER A 48 19.48 8.86 -34.42
N LYS A 49 20.39 8.61 -35.37
CA LYS A 49 21.85 8.85 -35.24
C LYS A 49 22.21 10.26 -34.75
N ASN A 50 21.35 11.26 -35.01
CA ASN A 50 21.56 12.65 -34.60
C ASN A 50 21.11 12.93 -33.15
N GLY A 51 20.71 11.90 -32.39
CA GLY A 51 20.21 12.04 -31.03
C GLY A 51 18.76 12.52 -30.93
N GLN A 52 18.07 12.71 -32.07
CA GLN A 52 16.63 12.98 -32.06
C GLN A 52 15.88 11.72 -31.66
N SER A 53 15.00 11.85 -30.67
CA SER A 53 14.15 10.77 -30.17
C SER A 53 12.67 11.10 -30.40
N GLU A 54 11.91 10.16 -30.95
CA GLU A 54 10.46 10.27 -31.08
C GLU A 54 9.79 9.07 -30.41
N GLN A 55 8.84 9.34 -29.50
CA GLN A 55 8.04 8.30 -28.88
C GLN A 55 6.78 8.05 -29.70
N ILE A 56 6.59 6.81 -30.12
CA ILE A 56 5.42 6.38 -30.89
C ILE A 56 4.62 5.35 -30.10
N GLN A 57 3.30 5.34 -30.33
CA GLN A 57 2.38 4.37 -29.77
C GLN A 57 1.78 3.56 -30.92
N LYS A 58 2.00 2.26 -30.93
CA LYS A 58 1.60 1.37 -32.03
C LYS A 58 1.02 0.05 -31.51
N LYS A 59 0.13 -0.54 -32.30
CA LYS A 59 -0.38 -1.89 -32.05
C LYS A 59 0.43 -2.93 -32.81
N ILE A 60 0.31 -4.19 -32.40
CA ILE A 60 0.89 -5.31 -33.15
C ILE A 60 0.28 -5.33 -34.57
N GLY A 61 1.14 -5.52 -35.57
CA GLY A 61 0.78 -5.52 -36.98
C GLY A 61 0.96 -4.16 -37.67
N GLU A 62 1.03 -3.07 -36.92
CA GLU A 62 1.23 -1.72 -37.46
C GLU A 62 2.69 -1.47 -37.85
N SER A 63 2.86 -0.56 -38.81
CA SER A 63 4.17 -0.09 -39.27
C SER A 63 4.45 1.34 -38.81
N PHE A 64 5.73 1.67 -38.73
CA PHE A 64 6.24 3.01 -38.42
C PHE A 64 7.51 3.27 -39.23
N THR A 65 7.87 4.53 -39.38
CA THR A 65 9.10 4.94 -40.07
C THR A 65 10.05 5.57 -39.06
N ILE A 66 11.33 5.25 -39.15
CA ILE A 66 12.34 5.82 -38.25
C ILE A 66 12.65 7.26 -38.70
N PRO A 67 12.54 8.27 -37.81
CA PRO A 67 12.80 9.67 -38.14
C PRO A 67 14.20 9.89 -38.75
N GLY A 68 14.24 10.58 -39.90
CA GLY A 68 15.47 10.85 -40.63
C GLY A 68 15.98 9.71 -41.51
N THR A 69 15.18 8.67 -41.75
CA THR A 69 15.53 7.55 -42.64
C THR A 69 14.34 7.09 -43.52
N SER A 70 14.61 6.32 -44.56
CA SER A 70 13.60 5.61 -45.38
C SER A 70 13.22 4.22 -44.82
N VAL A 71 13.65 3.90 -43.60
CA VAL A 71 13.47 2.58 -43.01
C VAL A 71 12.10 2.47 -42.36
N THR A 72 11.34 1.46 -42.76
CA THR A 72 10.03 1.17 -42.17
C THR A 72 10.15 -0.06 -41.28
N GLY A 73 9.74 0.06 -40.01
CA GLY A 73 9.60 -1.06 -39.08
C GLY A 73 8.14 -1.51 -38.99
N ARG A 74 7.90 -2.81 -39.00
CA ARG A 74 6.60 -3.42 -38.73
C ARG A 74 6.68 -4.28 -37.49
N ILE A 75 5.74 -4.08 -36.57
CA ILE A 75 5.63 -4.89 -35.37
C ILE A 75 4.97 -6.21 -35.75
N VAL A 76 5.72 -7.31 -35.67
CA VAL A 76 5.21 -8.62 -36.11
C VAL A 76 4.69 -9.47 -34.96
N ASN A 77 5.32 -9.39 -33.78
CA ASN A 77 4.94 -10.21 -32.64
C ASN A 77 5.34 -9.56 -31.31
N PHE A 78 4.74 -10.02 -30.22
CA PHE A 78 5.03 -9.62 -28.86
C PHE A 78 5.13 -10.86 -27.97
N SER A 79 6.11 -10.86 -27.06
CA SER A 79 6.26 -11.88 -26.03
C SER A 79 6.38 -11.21 -24.66
N PRO A 80 5.54 -11.57 -23.67
CA PRO A 80 5.65 -11.04 -22.30
C PRO A 80 6.84 -11.62 -21.51
N ALA A 81 7.34 -12.78 -21.93
CA ALA A 81 8.36 -13.57 -21.26
C ALA A 81 9.19 -14.32 -22.30
N LEU A 82 9.96 -13.57 -23.07
CA LEU A 82 10.81 -14.12 -24.11
C LEU A 82 11.98 -14.90 -23.49
N SER A 83 12.15 -16.14 -23.92
CA SER A 83 13.42 -16.88 -23.81
C SER A 83 13.93 -17.23 -25.20
N ILE A 84 15.25 -17.28 -25.33
CA ILE A 84 15.92 -17.73 -26.55
C ILE A 84 16.71 -18.97 -26.15
N ASP A 85 16.38 -20.10 -26.76
CA ASP A 85 17.10 -21.35 -26.54
C ASP A 85 18.53 -21.26 -27.11
N PRO A 86 19.48 -22.13 -26.68
CA PRO A 86 20.83 -22.17 -27.25
C PRO A 86 20.87 -22.40 -28.77
N SER A 87 19.77 -22.91 -29.35
CA SER A 87 19.58 -23.07 -30.81
C SER A 87 19.13 -21.79 -31.52
N GLY A 88 18.95 -20.67 -30.81
CA GLY A 88 18.48 -19.39 -31.34
C GLY A 88 16.96 -19.28 -31.53
N ARG A 89 16.19 -20.28 -31.08
CA ARG A 89 14.72 -20.26 -31.18
C ARG A 89 14.12 -19.43 -30.05
N ALA A 90 13.27 -18.49 -30.42
CA ALA A 90 12.48 -17.69 -29.48
C ALA A 90 11.23 -18.44 -29.03
N SER A 91 10.98 -18.47 -27.72
CA SER A 91 9.79 -19.04 -27.10
C SER A 91 9.26 -18.12 -25.99
N THR A 92 7.95 -18.17 -25.74
CA THR A 92 7.32 -17.49 -24.61
C THR A 92 7.08 -18.52 -23.51
N TYR A 93 7.71 -18.36 -22.35
CA TYR A 93 7.63 -19.36 -21.27
C TYR A 93 6.58 -19.04 -20.19
N ALA A 94 6.02 -17.83 -20.18
CA ALA A 94 5.01 -17.40 -19.21
C ALA A 94 4.09 -16.34 -19.80
N ASP A 95 2.85 -16.27 -19.31
CA ASP A 95 1.87 -15.24 -19.69
C ASP A 95 1.98 -13.96 -18.83
N GLN A 96 2.98 -13.89 -17.94
CA GLN A 96 3.24 -12.73 -17.10
C GLN A 96 4.36 -11.88 -17.69
N MET A 97 4.34 -10.56 -17.40
CA MET A 97 5.36 -9.59 -17.81
C MET A 97 6.71 -9.79 -17.10
N VAL A 98 7.39 -10.90 -17.41
CA VAL A 98 8.69 -11.24 -16.80
C VAL A 98 9.83 -10.71 -17.66
N ASN A 99 9.82 -10.99 -18.97
CA ASN A 99 10.85 -10.53 -19.89
C ASN A 99 10.22 -10.06 -21.21
N PRO A 100 9.54 -8.91 -21.19
CA PRO A 100 8.76 -8.49 -22.33
C PRO A 100 9.65 -8.02 -23.48
N ALA A 101 9.34 -8.50 -24.68
CA ALA A 101 10.06 -8.24 -25.91
C ALA A 101 9.09 -8.09 -27.09
N VAL A 102 9.48 -7.26 -28.04
CA VAL A 102 8.74 -7.03 -29.28
C VAL A 102 9.59 -7.47 -30.47
N ALA A 103 9.00 -8.23 -31.39
CA ALA A 103 9.62 -8.59 -32.64
C ALA A 103 9.28 -7.52 -33.69
N ILE A 104 10.32 -6.92 -34.27
CA ILE A 104 10.18 -5.87 -35.28
C ILE A 104 10.91 -6.33 -36.54
N GLU A 105 10.18 -6.30 -37.66
CA GLU A 105 10.76 -6.48 -38.99
C GLU A 105 10.94 -5.11 -39.64
N PHE A 106 12.18 -4.79 -39.99
CA PHE A 106 12.53 -3.59 -40.72
C PHE A 106 12.66 -3.89 -42.21
N SER A 107 12.23 -2.95 -43.03
CA SER A 107 12.40 -2.96 -44.47
C SER A 107 13.10 -1.68 -44.90
N ASP A 108 14.24 -1.85 -45.58
CA ASP A 108 14.96 -0.75 -46.23
C ASP A 108 14.45 -0.65 -47.67
N SER A 109 13.65 0.39 -47.95
CA SER A 109 13.12 0.71 -49.29
C SER A 109 12.45 -0.48 -50.02
N GLY A 110 11.86 -1.43 -49.27
CA GLY A 110 11.12 -2.58 -49.81
C GLY A 110 11.96 -3.82 -50.18
N GLU A 111 13.29 -3.73 -50.23
CA GLU A 111 14.12 -4.81 -50.80
C GLU A 111 14.71 -5.77 -49.76
N LYS A 112 15.12 -5.28 -48.59
CA LYS A 112 15.78 -6.10 -47.56
C LYS A 112 14.97 -6.10 -46.28
N LYS A 113 14.49 -7.28 -45.89
CA LYS A 113 13.85 -7.52 -44.60
C LYS A 113 14.89 -8.01 -43.61
N PHE A 114 15.04 -7.29 -42.52
CA PHE A 114 15.86 -7.70 -41.38
C PHE A 114 15.06 -7.45 -40.11
N GLY A 115 15.12 -8.36 -39.15
CA GLY A 115 14.30 -8.25 -37.96
C GLY A 115 14.97 -8.86 -36.75
N GLY A 116 14.46 -8.49 -35.58
CA GLY A 116 14.99 -8.93 -34.31
C GLY A 116 14.01 -8.69 -33.17
N TRP A 117 14.32 -9.32 -32.03
CA TRP A 117 13.62 -9.08 -30.79
C TRP A 117 14.25 -7.91 -30.04
N VAL A 118 13.44 -6.91 -29.70
CA VAL A 118 13.84 -5.77 -28.86
C VAL A 118 13.30 -6.00 -27.46
N LEU A 119 14.18 -6.17 -26.49
CA LEU A 119 13.81 -6.43 -25.09
C LEU A 119 13.60 -5.11 -24.34
N LYS A 120 12.53 -5.01 -23.55
CA LYS A 120 12.29 -3.84 -22.68
C LYS A 120 13.40 -3.64 -21.65
N ARG A 121 13.92 -4.74 -21.07
CA ARG A 121 14.99 -4.72 -20.05
C ARG A 121 16.35 -4.31 -20.62
N TYR A 122 16.57 -4.57 -21.91
CA TYR A 122 17.84 -4.30 -22.58
C TYR A 122 17.57 -3.47 -23.84
N PRO A 123 17.29 -2.16 -23.69
CA PRO A 123 16.90 -1.30 -24.82
C PRO A 123 17.99 -1.21 -25.92
N ASN A 124 19.26 -1.47 -25.57
CA ASN A 124 20.37 -1.53 -26.52
C ASN A 124 20.48 -2.86 -27.29
N THR A 125 19.53 -3.80 -27.14
CA THR A 125 19.55 -5.08 -27.89
C THR A 125 19.41 -4.88 -29.39
N TRP A 126 18.89 -3.73 -29.83
CA TRP A 126 18.79 -3.42 -31.25
C TRP A 126 19.27 -2.00 -31.57
N ALA A 127 20.60 -1.89 -31.72
CA ALA A 127 21.25 -0.73 -32.31
C ALA A 127 21.79 -1.14 -33.68
N ARG A 128 21.37 -0.43 -34.74
CA ARG A 128 21.87 -0.68 -36.09
C ARG A 128 23.26 -0.02 -36.23
N PRO A 129 24.17 -0.57 -37.06
CA PRO A 129 25.50 0.01 -37.27
C PRO A 129 25.50 1.45 -37.84
N ASP A 130 24.35 1.92 -38.35
CA ASP A 130 24.14 3.28 -38.84
C ASP A 130 23.85 4.31 -37.72
N GLY A 131 23.81 3.85 -36.45
CA GLY A 131 23.57 4.68 -35.27
C GLY A 131 22.10 4.84 -34.89
N ASN A 132 21.16 4.28 -35.66
CA ASN A 132 19.73 4.31 -35.34
C ASN A 132 19.36 3.16 -34.41
N ARG A 133 18.50 3.40 -33.42
CA ARG A 133 18.02 2.37 -32.49
C ARG A 133 16.53 2.51 -32.21
N VAL A 134 15.91 1.39 -31.90
CA VAL A 134 14.52 1.30 -31.46
C VAL A 134 14.51 0.72 -30.07
N GLU A 135 13.93 1.45 -29.12
CA GLU A 135 13.85 1.05 -27.73
C GLU A 135 12.40 0.74 -27.39
N PHE A 136 12.18 -0.43 -26.78
CA PHE A 136 10.87 -0.80 -26.28
C PHE A 136 10.69 -0.25 -24.87
N ILE A 137 9.87 0.79 -24.73
CA ILE A 137 9.70 1.52 -23.46
C ILE A 137 8.62 0.86 -22.61
N ASP A 138 7.43 0.65 -23.17
CA ASP A 138 6.32 0.16 -22.37
C ASP A 138 5.23 -0.55 -23.18
N TYR A 139 4.40 -1.33 -22.49
CA TYR A 139 3.23 -1.98 -23.06
C TYR A 139 2.00 -1.75 -22.21
N TRP A 140 0.97 -1.16 -22.80
CA TRP A 140 -0.18 -0.67 -22.07
C TRP A 140 -1.50 -1.24 -22.61
N GLY A 141 -2.53 -1.22 -21.77
CA GLY A 141 -3.90 -1.59 -22.16
C GLY A 141 -4.20 -3.10 -22.19
N VAL A 142 -3.37 -3.93 -21.54
CA VAL A 142 -3.60 -5.38 -21.42
C VAL A 142 -3.79 -5.83 -19.99
N GLU A 143 -3.87 -4.91 -19.03
CA GLU A 143 -4.03 -5.22 -17.62
C GLU A 143 -5.49 -4.99 -17.19
N TYR A 144 -6.00 -5.87 -16.34
CA TYR A 144 -7.23 -5.63 -15.61
C TYR A 144 -6.92 -5.31 -14.16
N THR A 145 -7.87 -4.61 -13.53
CA THR A 145 -7.92 -4.46 -12.08
C THR A 145 -9.28 -4.91 -11.59
N GLY A 146 -9.28 -5.82 -10.61
CA GLY A 146 -10.47 -6.18 -9.86
C GLY A 146 -10.68 -5.17 -8.74
N MET A 147 -11.85 -4.53 -8.75
CA MET A 147 -12.27 -3.64 -7.67
C MET A 147 -13.28 -4.36 -6.77
N GLN A 148 -13.00 -4.39 -5.48
CA GLN A 148 -13.91 -4.87 -4.46
C GLN A 148 -14.54 -3.67 -3.75
N VAL A 149 -15.87 -3.62 -3.77
CA VAL A 149 -16.65 -2.59 -3.08
C VAL A 149 -17.20 -3.19 -1.81
N ARG A 150 -16.95 -2.54 -0.67
CA ARG A 150 -17.39 -3.01 0.63
C ARG A 150 -18.03 -1.88 1.43
N LYS A 151 -19.03 -2.19 2.25
CA LYS A 151 -19.67 -1.26 3.19
C LYS A 151 -19.77 -1.93 4.55
N ASP A 152 -18.95 -1.47 5.51
CA ASP A 152 -18.89 -2.05 6.85
C ASP A 152 -19.33 -1.04 7.92
N PRO A 153 -20.63 -0.86 8.15
CA PRO A 153 -21.12 0.08 9.17
C PRO A 153 -20.77 -0.38 10.61
N GLY A 154 -20.46 -1.66 10.81
CA GLY A 154 -20.17 -2.25 12.11
C GLY A 154 -18.76 -1.95 12.67
N VAL A 155 -17.85 -1.39 11.86
CA VAL A 155 -16.46 -1.13 12.30
C VAL A 155 -16.42 -0.23 13.54
N TRP A 156 -17.28 0.79 13.60
CA TRP A 156 -17.38 1.68 14.76
C TRP A 156 -17.86 0.94 16.02
N ILE A 157 -18.76 -0.03 15.88
CA ILE A 157 -19.26 -0.84 17.01
C ILE A 157 -18.14 -1.75 17.54
N VAL A 158 -17.32 -2.32 16.65
CA VAL A 158 -16.16 -3.13 17.04
C VAL A 158 -15.15 -2.29 17.81
N TYR A 159 -14.80 -1.10 17.32
CA TYR A 159 -13.89 -0.20 18.04
C TYR A 159 -14.43 0.21 19.41
N LEU A 160 -15.74 0.50 19.50
CA LEU A 160 -16.38 0.80 20.78
C LEU A 160 -16.22 -0.37 21.77
N GLY A 161 -16.46 -1.60 21.31
CA GLY A 161 -16.24 -2.81 22.12
C GLY A 161 -14.78 -2.97 22.58
N CYS A 162 -13.81 -2.77 21.68
CA CYS A 162 -12.39 -2.80 22.01
C CYS A 162 -12.01 -1.75 23.06
N ILE A 163 -12.53 -0.53 22.97
CA ILE A 163 -12.29 0.54 23.93
C ILE A 163 -12.89 0.19 25.30
N ILE A 164 -14.12 -0.31 25.35
CA ILE A 164 -14.77 -0.72 26.60
C ILE A 164 -13.99 -1.86 27.26
N MET A 165 -13.54 -2.85 26.50
CA MET A 165 -12.71 -3.94 27.02
C MET A 165 -11.38 -3.43 27.57
N ALA A 166 -10.68 -2.56 26.83
CA ALA A 166 -9.42 -1.97 27.28
C ALA A 166 -9.59 -1.13 28.56
N ALA A 167 -10.67 -0.35 28.65
CA ALA A 167 -11.01 0.43 29.84
C ALA A 167 -11.35 -0.47 31.03
N GLY A 168 -12.14 -1.53 30.84
CA GLY A 168 -12.46 -2.51 31.89
C GLY A 168 -11.21 -3.22 32.42
N LEU A 169 -10.30 -3.59 31.52
CA LEU A 169 -9.01 -4.16 31.87
C LEU A 169 -8.16 -3.17 32.67
N TYR A 170 -8.13 -1.90 32.25
CA TYR A 170 -7.42 -0.85 32.97
C TYR A 170 -7.98 -0.65 34.39
N ILE A 171 -9.30 -0.56 34.54
CA ILE A 171 -9.94 -0.39 35.85
C ILE A 171 -9.63 -1.59 36.75
N THR A 172 -9.76 -2.82 36.26
CA THR A 172 -9.51 -4.01 37.07
C THR A 172 -8.04 -4.17 37.48
N PHE A 173 -7.08 -3.80 36.63
CA PHE A 173 -5.67 -3.88 36.99
C PHE A 173 -5.20 -2.74 37.90
N PHE A 174 -5.62 -1.51 37.61
CA PHE A 174 -5.07 -0.32 38.26
C PHE A 174 -5.92 0.22 39.43
N MET A 175 -7.19 -0.14 39.52
CA MET A 175 -8.04 0.29 40.63
C MET A 175 -7.91 -0.66 41.83
N SER A 176 -7.05 -0.28 42.78
CA SER A 176 -6.92 -0.99 44.05
C SER A 176 -8.12 -0.70 44.96
N HIS A 177 -8.87 -1.74 45.34
CA HIS A 177 -9.89 -1.64 46.38
C HIS A 177 -9.22 -1.30 47.72
N LYS A 178 -9.61 -0.16 48.29
CA LYS A 178 -9.16 0.33 49.60
C LYS A 178 -10.35 0.35 50.54
N ARG A 179 -10.17 -0.21 51.73
CA ARG A 179 -11.15 -0.21 52.82
C ARG A 179 -10.53 0.49 54.02
N VAL A 180 -11.25 1.42 54.62
CA VAL A 180 -10.85 2.13 55.84
C VAL A 180 -11.97 1.99 56.85
N TRP A 181 -11.62 1.60 58.06
CA TRP A 181 -12.49 1.55 59.22
C TRP A 181 -11.96 2.55 60.26
N VAL A 182 -12.85 3.34 60.83
CA VAL A 182 -12.52 4.28 61.90
C VAL A 182 -13.43 3.98 63.08
N SER A 183 -12.85 3.65 64.23
CA SER A 183 -13.55 3.48 65.49
C SER A 183 -13.19 4.61 66.42
N ILE A 184 -14.19 5.27 66.99
CA ILE A 184 -14.02 6.38 67.93
C ILE A 184 -14.55 5.90 69.27
N SER A 185 -13.74 6.02 70.32
CA SER A 185 -14.12 5.64 71.68
C SER A 185 -13.74 6.77 72.64
N GLU A 186 -14.69 7.22 73.46
CA GLU A 186 -14.45 8.23 74.48
C GLU A 186 -13.89 7.58 75.75
N GLU A 187 -12.76 8.09 76.22
CA GLU A 187 -12.12 7.68 77.47
C GLU A 187 -12.18 8.85 78.47
N LYS A 188 -12.05 8.56 79.78
CA LYS A 188 -12.30 9.52 80.88
C LYS A 188 -11.49 10.83 80.83
N ASN A 189 -10.49 10.94 79.95
CA ASN A 189 -9.72 12.18 79.76
C ASN A 189 -9.33 12.44 78.28
N GLY A 190 -10.17 12.01 77.32
CA GLY A 190 -9.98 12.32 75.90
C GLY A 190 -10.71 11.38 74.93
N VAL A 191 -10.68 11.72 73.64
CA VAL A 191 -11.24 10.89 72.55
C VAL A 191 -10.12 10.04 71.94
N LYS A 192 -10.30 8.72 71.91
CA LYS A 192 -9.39 7.78 71.25
C LYS A 192 -9.95 7.39 69.88
N VAL A 193 -9.19 7.68 68.83
CA VAL A 193 -9.53 7.32 67.44
C VAL A 193 -8.62 6.19 66.97
N LEU A 194 -9.22 5.05 66.63
CA LEU A 194 -8.57 3.87 66.04
C LEU A 194 -8.87 3.84 64.55
N ILE A 195 -7.83 3.89 63.71
CA ILE A 195 -7.96 3.82 62.25
C ILE A 195 -7.37 2.49 61.78
N GLY A 196 -8.20 1.63 61.20
CA GLY A 196 -7.79 0.40 60.52
C GLY A 196 -7.93 0.57 59.01
N ALA A 197 -6.91 0.19 58.25
CA ALA A 197 -6.94 0.34 56.79
C ALA A 197 -6.44 -0.95 56.11
N SER A 198 -7.12 -1.37 55.05
CA SER A 198 -6.75 -2.52 54.23
C SER A 198 -6.84 -2.16 52.75
N ALA A 199 -5.84 -2.55 51.97
CA ALA A 199 -5.82 -2.34 50.53
C ALA A 199 -5.34 -3.61 49.83
N ASN A 200 -6.00 -3.98 48.73
CA ASN A 200 -5.68 -5.20 47.98
C ASN A 200 -4.36 -5.06 47.18
N ARG A 201 -4.07 -3.86 46.67
CA ARG A 201 -2.80 -3.53 45.96
C ARG A 201 -2.21 -2.20 46.44
N ASN A 202 -0.89 -2.07 46.34
CA ASN A 202 -0.12 -0.88 46.72
C ASN A 202 -0.29 -0.45 48.20
N ARG A 203 -0.08 -1.41 49.12
CA ARG A 203 -0.27 -1.23 50.57
C ARG A 203 0.65 -0.15 51.15
N ALA A 204 1.93 -0.11 50.76
CA ALA A 204 2.91 0.85 51.28
C ALA A 204 2.54 2.31 50.97
N ALA A 205 2.12 2.62 49.74
CA ALA A 205 1.68 3.98 49.39
C ALA A 205 0.36 4.37 50.07
N PHE A 206 -0.48 3.38 50.43
CA PHE A 206 -1.71 3.62 51.18
C PHE A 206 -1.43 3.84 52.67
N GLU A 207 -0.49 3.10 53.25
CA GLU A 207 -0.02 3.27 54.63
C GLU A 207 0.55 4.66 54.86
N GLN A 208 1.43 5.15 53.97
CA GLN A 208 1.94 6.53 54.03
C GLN A 208 0.82 7.59 53.98
N LYS A 209 -0.24 7.34 53.20
CA LYS A 209 -1.40 8.25 53.14
C LYS A 209 -2.20 8.23 54.45
N ILE A 210 -2.40 7.06 55.05
CA ILE A 210 -3.11 6.91 56.33
C ILE A 210 -2.30 7.52 57.47
N GLU A 211 -0.98 7.31 57.49
CA GLU A 211 -0.08 7.92 58.48
C GLU A 211 -0.06 9.44 58.36
N LYS A 212 -0.03 9.99 57.13
CA LYS A 212 -0.16 11.43 56.91
C LYS A 212 -1.50 11.98 57.41
N LEU A 213 -2.60 11.26 57.17
CA LEU A 213 -3.93 11.63 57.69
C LEU A 213 -3.98 11.59 59.21
N ALA A 214 -3.42 10.54 59.83
CA ALA A 214 -3.32 10.42 61.29
C ALA A 214 -2.43 11.54 61.88
N GLY A 215 -1.33 11.87 61.22
CA GLY A 215 -0.46 12.99 61.59
C GLY A 215 -1.17 14.34 61.56
N MET A 216 -2.00 14.61 60.54
CA MET A 216 -2.81 15.84 60.48
C MET A 216 -3.87 15.91 61.58
N LEU A 217 -4.52 14.79 61.92
CA LEU A 217 -5.49 14.72 63.02
C LEU A 217 -4.83 15.01 64.38
N ASN A 218 -3.63 14.47 64.61
CA ASN A 218 -2.85 14.74 65.82
C ASN A 218 -2.31 16.19 65.88
N ALA A 219 -1.93 16.76 64.73
CA ALA A 219 -1.47 18.15 64.66
C ALA A 219 -2.61 19.15 64.91
N GLY A 220 -3.82 18.87 64.42
CA GLY A 220 -5.02 19.67 64.71
C GLY A 220 -5.39 19.68 66.19
N GLN A 221 -5.05 18.63 66.94
CA GLN A 221 -5.25 18.56 68.38
C GLN A 221 -4.23 19.39 69.20
N LYS A 222 -3.04 19.66 68.64
CA LYS A 222 -2.00 20.49 69.29
C LYS A 222 -2.11 22.00 68.98
N GLY A 223 -2.80 22.39 67.91
CA GLY A 223 -3.01 23.79 67.54
C GLY A 223 -4.24 24.47 68.16
N GLY A 224 -4.97 23.76 69.02
CA GLY A 224 -6.18 24.25 69.71
C GLY A 224 -5.97 24.46 71.21
N LYS A 225 -4.90 25.14 71.60
CA LYS A 225 -4.72 25.72 72.94
C LYS A 225 -4.20 27.14 72.83
#